data_AF-E9HV83-F1
#
_entry.id   AF-E9HV83-F1
#
_cell.length_a   1.000
_cell.length_b   1.000
_cell.length_c   1.000
_cell.angle_alpha   90.00
_cell.angle_beta   90.00
_cell.angle_gamma   90.00
#
_symmetry.space_group_name_H-M   'P 1'
#
loop_
_entity.id
_entity.type
_entity.pdbx_description
1 polymer ?
#
loop_
_entity_poly.entity_id
_entity_poly.type
_entity_poly.pdbx_seq_one_letter_code
_entity_poly.pdbx_strand_id
1 'polypeptide(L)'
;MENIQNGRQYYNHMEHRDIHNNNEYIKVDWSDIINEPTGVRSADFSWNLSYKIYTKSQSCCYKSLAYILGPIFALWFGLSFGCQSFMHIWCYQPCLSRFRIRFSFLQRLNTIILDATCVPLMKACSNIFSNVNVRYEKMTADFSPTHRQRERVIQIEPRPTEVIYDDVKNQK
;
A
#
# COMPACT_ATOMS: atom_id res chain seq x y z
N MET A 1 44.67 -11.48 -31.33
CA MET A 1 43.26 -11.35 -31.77
C MET A 1 42.26 -11.88 -30.73
N GLU A 2 42.67 -12.81 -29.86
CA GLU A 2 41.85 -13.39 -28.79
C GLU A 2 41.46 -12.39 -27.67
N ASN A 3 42.36 -11.50 -27.26
CA ASN A 3 42.08 -10.45 -26.27
C ASN A 3 41.00 -9.44 -26.69
N ILE A 4 40.85 -9.18 -27.99
CA ILE A 4 39.84 -8.26 -28.53
C ILE A 4 38.47 -8.94 -28.60
N GLN A 5 38.45 -10.25 -28.90
CA GLN A 5 37.24 -11.05 -28.84
C GLN A 5 36.74 -11.18 -27.39
N ASN A 6 37.64 -11.50 -26.45
CA ASN A 6 37.29 -11.56 -25.02
C ASN A 6 36.77 -10.22 -24.50
N GLY A 7 37.43 -9.10 -24.84
CA GLY A 7 36.94 -7.76 -24.50
C GLY A 7 35.53 -7.48 -25.02
N ARG A 8 35.19 -7.86 -26.26
CA ARG A 8 33.82 -7.72 -26.79
C ARG A 8 32.81 -8.62 -26.09
N GLN A 9 33.17 -9.85 -25.73
CA GLN A 9 32.25 -10.75 -25.01
C GLN A 9 31.92 -10.25 -23.60
N TYR A 10 32.87 -9.63 -22.89
CA TYR A 10 32.62 -9.02 -21.58
C TYR A 10 31.69 -7.80 -21.66
N TYR A 11 31.81 -6.97 -22.70
CA TYR A 11 30.87 -5.86 -22.94
C TYR A 11 29.45 -6.36 -23.25
N ASN A 12 29.32 -7.37 -24.11
CA ASN A 12 28.02 -7.96 -24.45
C ASN A 12 27.33 -8.62 -23.24
N HIS A 13 28.07 -9.18 -22.29
CA HIS A 13 27.50 -9.78 -21.07
C HIS A 13 26.99 -8.73 -20.07
N MET A 14 27.64 -7.57 -20.00
CA MET A 14 27.25 -6.44 -19.14
C MET A 14 26.05 -5.65 -19.70
N GLU A 15 25.78 -5.76 -21.01
CA GLU A 15 24.76 -4.99 -21.74
C GLU A 15 23.40 -5.69 -21.89
N HIS A 16 23.21 -6.88 -21.32
CA HIS A 16 21.95 -7.64 -21.44
C HIS A 16 20.80 -7.07 -20.58
N ARG A 17 20.61 -5.74 -20.57
CA ARG A 17 19.51 -5.05 -19.87
C ARG A 17 18.16 -5.23 -20.56
N ASP A 18 18.15 -5.72 -21.80
CA ASP A 18 16.95 -6.06 -22.55
C ASP A 18 17.09 -7.44 -23.21
N ILE A 19 16.58 -8.47 -22.54
CA ILE A 19 16.69 -9.87 -23.01
C ILE A 19 15.82 -10.16 -24.23
N HIS A 20 14.72 -9.43 -24.38
CA HIS A 20 13.69 -9.75 -25.36
C HIS A 20 13.61 -8.71 -26.49
N ASN A 21 14.56 -7.76 -26.54
CA ASN A 21 14.56 -6.62 -27.46
C ASN A 21 13.19 -5.92 -27.50
N ASN A 22 12.54 -5.78 -26.35
CA ASN A 22 11.21 -5.19 -26.27
C ASN A 22 11.25 -3.66 -26.31
N ASN A 23 12.42 -3.05 -26.11
CA ASN A 23 12.58 -1.60 -26.06
C ASN A 23 12.98 -0.97 -27.40
N GLU A 24 12.80 -1.67 -28.52
CA GLU A 24 13.15 -1.13 -29.84
C GLU A 24 12.44 0.20 -30.13
N TYR A 25 11.18 0.34 -29.71
CA TYR A 25 10.36 1.55 -29.93
C TYR A 25 10.63 2.70 -28.95
N ILE A 26 11.40 2.50 -27.88
CA ILE A 26 11.78 3.58 -26.94
C ILE A 26 13.20 4.10 -27.17
N LYS A 27 13.95 3.52 -28.12
CA LYS A 27 15.27 4.01 -28.51
C LYS A 27 15.06 5.24 -29.40
N VAL A 28 15.14 6.42 -28.78
CA VAL A 28 15.08 7.69 -29.51
C VAL A 28 16.47 8.01 -30.04
N ASP A 29 16.63 7.98 -31.36
CA ASP A 29 17.87 8.38 -32.00
C ASP A 29 17.91 9.91 -32.22
N TRP A 30 19.12 10.46 -32.29
CA TRP A 30 19.30 11.91 -32.49
C TRP A 30 18.65 12.41 -33.80
N SER A 31 18.59 11.57 -34.83
CA SER A 31 17.89 11.86 -36.08
C SER A 31 16.39 12.07 -35.90
N ASP A 32 15.77 11.34 -34.96
CA ASP A 32 14.33 11.39 -34.70
C ASP A 32 13.95 12.63 -33.89
N ILE A 33 14.90 13.19 -33.14
CA ILE A 33 14.73 14.44 -32.39
C ILE A 33 14.75 15.65 -33.32
N ILE A 34 15.62 15.61 -34.33
CA ILE A 34 15.84 16.73 -35.27
C ILE A 34 14.86 16.67 -36.46
N ASN A 35 14.37 15.49 -36.84
CA ASN A 35 13.33 15.27 -37.86
C ASN A 35 13.59 15.94 -39.22
N GLU A 36 14.84 16.26 -39.56
CA GLU A 36 15.16 16.99 -40.79
C GLU A 36 15.25 16.05 -42.00
N PRO A 37 14.55 16.33 -43.12
CA PRO A 37 14.60 15.51 -44.32
C PRO A 37 15.95 15.61 -45.02
N THR A 38 16.52 14.47 -45.40
CA THR A 38 17.89 14.32 -45.95
C THR A 38 18.15 14.99 -47.31
N GLY A 39 17.12 15.55 -47.95
CA GLY A 39 17.18 16.04 -49.34
C GLY A 39 17.59 17.51 -49.55
N VAL A 40 17.73 18.32 -48.49
CA VAL A 40 17.90 19.79 -48.61
C VAL A 40 19.11 20.33 -47.82
N ARG A 41 20.12 19.49 -47.58
CA ARG A 41 21.22 19.81 -46.66
C ARG A 41 22.41 20.47 -47.37
N SER A 42 22.59 21.78 -47.19
CA SER A 42 23.76 22.51 -47.71
C SER A 42 25.03 22.40 -46.83
N ALA A 43 25.02 21.67 -45.70
CA ALA A 43 26.19 21.56 -44.83
C ALA A 43 26.30 20.21 -44.09
N ASP A 44 26.90 19.20 -44.73
CA ASP A 44 27.21 17.89 -44.10
C ASP A 44 28.07 18.00 -42.84
N PHE A 45 28.88 19.06 -42.74
CA PHE A 45 29.71 19.31 -41.57
C PHE A 45 28.90 19.70 -40.34
N SER A 46 27.89 20.57 -40.49
CA SER A 46 27.07 21.05 -39.37
C SER A 46 26.26 19.92 -38.73
N TRP A 47 25.73 19.02 -39.56
CA TRP A 47 25.03 17.82 -39.12
C TRP A 47 25.93 16.87 -38.31
N ASN A 48 27.11 16.54 -38.86
CA ASN A 48 28.06 15.64 -38.20
C ASN A 48 28.63 16.23 -36.90
N LEU A 49 28.84 17.55 -36.86
CA LEU A 49 29.32 18.23 -35.67
C LEU A 49 28.24 18.24 -34.57
N SER A 50 27.00 18.57 -34.93
CA SER A 50 25.87 18.60 -34.00
C SER A 50 25.59 17.22 -33.41
N TYR A 51 25.60 16.18 -34.25
CA TYR A 51 25.49 14.79 -33.80
C TYR A 51 26.58 14.41 -32.79
N LYS A 52 27.85 14.71 -33.10
CA LYS A 52 28.98 14.37 -32.22
C LYS A 52 28.92 15.10 -30.88
N ILE A 53 28.62 16.40 -30.88
CA ILE A 53 28.52 17.21 -29.66
C ILE A 53 27.33 16.73 -28.81
N TYR A 54 26.18 16.45 -29.43
CA TYR A 54 25.00 15.95 -28.72
C TYR A 54 25.27 14.62 -27.99
N THR A 55 25.76 13.61 -28.71
CA THR A 55 25.99 12.27 -28.15
C THR A 55 27.01 12.31 -27.00
N LYS A 56 28.04 13.15 -27.12
CA LYS A 56 29.05 13.34 -26.06
C LYS A 56 28.49 14.12 -24.87
N SER A 57 27.72 15.18 -25.12
CA SER A 57 27.11 16.00 -24.07
C SER A 57 26.12 15.19 -23.23
N GLN A 58 25.21 14.44 -23.87
CA GLN A 58 24.24 13.59 -23.18
C GLN A 58 24.93 12.54 -22.30
N SER A 59 25.96 11.88 -22.82
CA SER A 59 26.72 10.86 -22.08
C SER A 59 27.53 11.46 -20.91
N CYS A 60 28.14 12.63 -21.12
CA CYS A 60 28.93 13.32 -20.11
C CYS A 60 28.03 13.84 -18.98
N CYS A 61 26.95 14.54 -19.34
CA CYS A 61 25.98 15.10 -18.40
C CYS A 61 25.38 13.98 -17.55
N TYR A 62 24.83 12.92 -18.18
CA TYR A 62 24.26 11.78 -17.46
C TYR A 62 25.25 11.15 -16.46
N LYS A 63 26.48 10.88 -16.90
CA LYS A 63 27.51 10.26 -16.04
C LYS A 63 27.95 11.20 -14.92
N SER A 64 28.18 12.48 -15.22
CA SER A 64 28.58 13.47 -14.22
C SER A 64 27.50 13.66 -13.15
N LEU A 65 26.22 13.75 -13.54
CA LEU A 65 25.10 13.83 -12.61
C LEU A 65 25.04 12.56 -11.76
N ALA A 66 25.18 11.37 -12.36
CA ALA A 66 25.16 10.12 -11.60
C ALA A 66 26.31 10.05 -10.57
N TYR A 67 27.53 10.45 -10.95
CA TYR A 67 28.69 10.42 -10.05
C TYR A 67 28.67 11.51 -8.97
N ILE A 68 28.03 12.65 -9.21
CA ILE A 68 27.94 13.74 -8.24
C ILE A 68 26.70 13.56 -7.36
N LEU A 69 25.52 13.42 -7.97
CA LEU A 69 24.25 13.34 -7.25
C LEU A 69 24.10 12.01 -6.51
N GLY A 70 24.61 10.90 -7.04
CA GLY A 70 24.56 9.59 -6.39
C GLY A 70 25.10 9.60 -4.95
N PRO A 71 26.38 9.94 -4.72
CA PRO A 71 26.95 9.99 -3.38
C PRO A 71 26.36 11.12 -2.52
N ILE A 72 26.03 12.28 -3.10
CA ILE A 72 25.42 13.38 -2.35
C ILE A 72 24.05 12.96 -1.79
N PHE A 73 23.20 12.37 -2.61
CA PHE A 73 21.90 11.86 -2.16
C PHE A 73 22.04 10.70 -1.19
N ALA A 74 22.99 9.77 -1.42
CA ALA A 74 23.23 8.67 -0.50
C ALA A 74 23.61 9.17 0.91
N LEU A 75 24.49 10.18 1.00
CA LEU A 75 24.85 10.81 2.27
C LEU A 75 23.68 11.57 2.89
N TRP A 76 22.92 12.32 2.09
CA TRP A 76 21.75 13.07 2.55
C TRP A 76 20.69 12.14 3.16
N PHE A 77 20.34 11.07 2.44
CA PHE A 77 19.37 10.08 2.91
C PHE A 77 19.89 9.29 4.10
N GLY A 78 21.17 8.90 4.13
CA GLY A 78 21.77 8.21 5.26
C GLY A 78 21.71 9.05 6.55
N LEU A 79 22.09 10.33 6.48
CA LEU A 79 22.01 11.24 7.62
C LEU A 79 20.57 11.48 8.06
N SER A 80 19.67 11.74 7.09
CA SER A 80 18.25 11.96 7.35
C SER A 80 17.60 10.74 8.03
N PHE A 81 17.95 9.53 7.61
CA PHE A 81 17.44 8.30 8.21
C PHE A 81 17.93 8.11 9.65
N GLY A 82 19.19 8.48 9.94
CA GLY A 82 19.72 8.51 11.30
C GLY A 82 18.94 9.48 12.19
N CYS A 83 18.79 10.73 11.76
CA CYS A 83 18.01 11.74 12.48
C CYS A 83 16.55 11.31 12.71
N GLN A 84 15.92 10.72 11.67
CA GLN A 84 14.56 10.21 11.75
C GLN A 84 14.42 9.08 12.77
N SER A 85 15.41 8.20 12.86
CA SER A 85 15.41 7.09 13.82
C SER A 85 15.45 7.60 15.26
N PHE A 86 16.28 8.61 15.55
CA PHE A 86 16.30 9.25 16.86
C PHE A 86 14.97 9.96 17.15
N MET A 87 14.49 10.81 16.25
CA MET A 87 13.19 11.49 16.44
C MET A 87 12.04 10.49 16.61
N HIS A 88 12.08 9.34 15.94
CA HIS A 88 11.05 8.33 16.08
C HIS A 88 11.01 7.73 17.49
N ILE A 89 12.16 7.32 18.04
CA ILE A 89 12.24 6.77 19.38
C ILE A 89 11.85 7.83 20.43
N TRP A 90 12.43 9.02 20.33
CA TRP A 90 12.30 10.06 21.34
C TRP A 90 10.98 10.86 21.25
N CYS A 91 10.47 11.11 20.06
CA CYS A 91 9.29 11.97 19.85
C CYS A 91 8.07 11.19 19.35
N TYR A 92 8.24 10.17 18.50
CA TYR A 92 7.09 9.45 17.94
C TYR A 92 6.42 8.55 18.97
N GLN A 93 7.17 7.80 19.78
CA GLN A 93 6.59 7.02 20.89
C GLN A 93 5.73 7.87 21.85
N PRO A 94 6.20 9.00 22.41
CA PRO A 94 5.35 9.81 23.28
C PRO A 94 4.25 10.57 22.51
N CYS A 95 4.45 10.87 21.23
CA CYS A 95 3.40 11.46 20.39
C CYS A 95 2.27 10.47 20.10
N LEU A 96 2.59 9.21 19.76
CA LEU A 96 1.61 8.16 19.52
C LEU A 96 0.78 7.87 20.77
N SER A 97 1.41 7.86 21.95
CA SER A 97 0.68 7.75 23.22
C SER A 97 -0.30 8.91 23.44
N ARG A 98 0.09 10.15 23.12
CA ARG A 98 -0.83 11.30 23.20
C ARG A 98 -1.92 11.26 22.13
N PHE A 99 -1.57 10.84 20.91
CA PHE A 99 -2.51 10.71 19.82
C PHE A 99 -3.57 9.65 20.10
N ARG A 100 -3.19 8.54 20.74
CA ARG A 100 -4.13 7.49 21.18
C ARG A 100 -5.23 8.04 22.08
N ILE A 101 -4.91 8.98 22.98
CA ILE A 101 -5.90 9.64 23.84
C ILE A 101 -6.82 10.53 23.00
N ARG A 102 -6.26 11.32 22.07
CA ARG A 102 -7.03 12.18 21.15
C ARG A 102 -7.95 11.36 20.25
N PHE A 103 -7.45 10.27 19.70
CA PHE A 103 -8.20 9.35 18.85
C PHE A 103 -9.31 8.65 19.63
N SER A 104 -9.05 8.22 20.88
CA SER A 104 -10.09 7.64 21.73
C SER A 104 -11.22 8.62 22.02
N PHE A 105 -10.91 9.92 22.16
CA PHE A 105 -11.91 10.96 22.30
C PHE A 105 -12.69 11.20 21.00
N LEU A 106 -12.01 11.29 19.86
CA LEU A 106 -12.65 11.42 18.55
C LEU A 106 -13.54 10.22 18.22
N GLN A 107 -13.10 9.01 18.55
CA GLN A 107 -13.89 7.80 18.41
C GLN A 107 -15.18 7.89 19.23
N ARG A 108 -15.09 8.34 20.49
CA ARG A 108 -16.28 8.55 21.33
C ARG A 108 -17.21 9.61 20.75
N LEU A 109 -16.68 10.75 20.30
CA LEU A 109 -17.48 11.79 19.65
C LEU A 109 -18.16 11.27 18.39
N ASN A 110 -17.43 10.55 17.56
CA ASN A 110 -17.98 9.97 16.33
C ASN A 110 -19.07 8.94 16.65
N THR A 111 -18.89 8.09 17.66
CA THR A 111 -19.93 7.18 18.14
C THR A 111 -21.18 7.93 18.60
N ILE A 112 -21.05 9.02 19.35
CA ILE A 112 -22.19 9.84 19.79
C ILE A 112 -22.91 10.47 18.59
N ILE A 113 -22.17 11.01 17.62
CA ILE A 113 -22.75 11.61 16.41
C ILE A 113 -23.49 10.55 15.59
N LEU A 114 -22.88 9.37 15.40
CA LEU A 114 -23.51 8.26 14.68
C LEU A 114 -24.75 7.73 15.41
N ASP A 115 -24.74 7.67 16.74
CA ASP A 115 -25.91 7.27 17.54
C ASP A 115 -27.03 8.31 17.45
N ALA A 116 -26.69 9.61 17.42
CA ALA A 116 -27.67 10.67 17.29
C ALA A 116 -28.26 10.82 15.88
N THR A 117 -27.53 10.44 14.83
CA THR A 117 -27.92 10.70 13.42
C THR A 117 -28.19 9.43 12.62
N CYS A 118 -27.24 8.51 12.60
CA CYS A 118 -27.29 7.30 11.79
C CYS A 118 -28.27 6.27 12.35
N VAL A 119 -28.35 6.12 13.67
CA VAL A 119 -29.30 5.19 14.31
C VAL A 119 -30.76 5.56 14.04
N PRO A 120 -31.24 6.81 14.21
CA PRO A 120 -32.62 7.14 13.88
C PRO A 120 -32.91 7.03 12.37
N LEU A 121 -31.95 7.36 11.49
CA LEU A 121 -32.09 7.16 10.04
C LEU A 121 -32.25 5.68 9.67
N MET A 122 -31.36 4.82 10.19
CA MET A 122 -31.43 3.37 10.00
C MET A 122 -32.72 2.78 10.57
N LYS A 123 -33.18 3.28 11.72
CA LYS A 123 -34.45 2.87 12.35
C LYS A 123 -35.65 3.24 11.46
N ALA A 124 -35.65 4.45 10.89
CA ALA A 124 -36.69 4.91 9.98
C ALA A 124 -36.68 4.08 8.67
N CYS A 125 -35.51 3.87 8.07
CA CYS A 125 -35.35 3.01 6.90
C CYS A 125 -35.84 1.59 7.18
N SER A 126 -35.41 0.99 8.30
CA SER A 126 -35.83 -0.35 8.72
C SER A 126 -37.35 -0.45 8.93
N ASN A 127 -38.00 0.59 9.47
CA ASN A 127 -39.45 0.62 9.65
C ASN A 127 -40.22 0.66 8.31
N ILE A 128 -39.65 1.31 7.29
CA ILE A 128 -40.21 1.31 5.93
C ILE A 128 -40.11 -0.09 5.32
N PHE A 129 -38.95 -0.75 5.43
CA PHE A 129 -38.77 -2.12 4.92
C PHE A 129 -39.54 -3.18 5.73
N SER A 130 -39.72 -2.98 7.03
CA SER A 130 -40.47 -3.89 7.91
C SER A 130 -41.99 -3.81 7.72
N ASN A 131 -42.52 -2.75 7.11
CA ASN A 131 -43.94 -2.68 6.74
C ASN A 131 -44.30 -3.63 5.58
N VAL A 132 -43.31 -4.24 4.91
CA VAL A 132 -43.54 -5.35 3.98
C VAL A 132 -43.81 -6.61 4.80
N ASN A 133 -45.04 -6.72 5.28
CA ASN A 133 -45.53 -7.88 6.00
C ASN A 133 -45.87 -8.98 4.99
N VAL A 134 -44.88 -9.79 4.61
CA VAL A 134 -45.14 -11.03 3.86
C VAL A 134 -45.84 -11.99 4.81
N ARG A 135 -47.17 -12.02 4.74
CA ARG A 135 -47.98 -13.08 5.35
C ARG A 135 -47.63 -14.37 4.61
N TYR A 136 -46.67 -15.12 5.15
CA TYR A 136 -46.62 -16.54 4.86
C TYR A 136 -47.83 -17.13 5.59
N GLU A 137 -48.91 -17.35 4.85
CA GLU A 137 -50.01 -18.16 5.35
C GLU A 137 -49.45 -19.58 5.47
N LYS A 138 -49.01 -19.95 6.68
CA LYS A 138 -48.85 -21.35 7.02
C LYS A 138 -50.27 -21.88 6.96
N MET A 139 -50.59 -22.68 5.92
CA MET A 139 -51.79 -23.50 5.90
C MET A 139 -51.90 -24.16 7.27
N THR A 140 -52.88 -23.72 8.05
CA THR A 140 -53.11 -24.15 9.41
C THR A 140 -53.54 -25.60 9.37
N ALA A 141 -52.62 -26.51 9.68
CA ALA A 141 -52.99 -27.65 10.49
C ALA A 141 -53.23 -27.09 11.91
N ASP A 142 -54.50 -26.85 12.16
CA ASP A 142 -55.15 -26.48 13.42
C ASP A 142 -54.49 -27.07 14.68
N PHE A 143 -53.99 -26.21 15.57
CA PHE A 143 -54.14 -26.37 17.03
C PHE A 143 -53.71 -25.08 17.78
N SER A 144 -54.65 -24.46 18.50
CA SER A 144 -54.40 -23.44 19.54
C SER A 144 -55.52 -23.59 20.60
N PRO A 145 -55.35 -23.28 21.91
CA PRO A 145 -54.29 -22.48 22.55
C PRO A 145 -53.73 -23.13 23.84
N THR A 146 -52.75 -22.50 24.52
CA THR A 146 -52.71 -22.26 26.00
C THR A 146 -51.29 -21.96 26.52
N HIS A 147 -50.96 -20.67 26.63
CA HIS A 147 -50.32 -19.95 27.76
C HIS A 147 -49.23 -20.56 28.69
N ARG A 148 -48.52 -21.66 28.39
CA ARG A 148 -47.58 -22.26 29.38
C ARG A 148 -46.17 -22.60 28.87
N GLN A 149 -45.49 -21.66 28.21
CA GLN A 149 -44.11 -21.91 27.71
C GLN A 149 -43.06 -20.86 28.14
N ARG A 150 -43.30 -20.08 29.21
CA ARG A 150 -42.32 -19.11 29.72
C ARG A 150 -41.36 -19.61 30.81
N GLU A 151 -41.47 -20.86 31.27
CA GLU A 151 -40.68 -21.34 32.43
C GLU A 151 -39.49 -22.25 32.12
N ARG A 152 -39.23 -22.65 30.87
CA ARG A 152 -38.20 -23.69 30.57
C ARG A 152 -36.95 -23.25 29.78
N VAL A 153 -36.57 -21.96 29.81
CA VAL A 153 -35.30 -21.51 29.17
C VAL A 153 -34.38 -20.73 30.12
N ILE A 154 -34.55 -20.88 31.43
CA ILE A 154 -33.56 -20.43 32.44
C ILE A 154 -33.18 -21.63 33.31
N GLN A 155 -32.56 -22.62 32.67
CA GLN A 155 -31.62 -23.54 33.33
C GLN A 155 -30.39 -23.63 32.42
N ILE A 156 -29.58 -22.58 32.45
CA ILE A 156 -28.15 -22.71 32.13
C ILE A 156 -27.48 -22.86 33.49
N GLU A 157 -27.10 -24.08 33.81
CA GLU A 157 -26.42 -24.45 35.05
C GLU A 157 -25.04 -23.77 35.11
N PRO A 158 -24.68 -23.08 36.21
CA PRO A 158 -23.35 -22.50 36.36
C PRO A 158 -22.29 -23.61 36.54
N ARG A 159 -21.28 -23.59 35.67
CA ARG A 159 -20.10 -24.47 35.70
C ARG A 159 -19.42 -24.44 37.08
N PRO A 160 -19.25 -25.58 37.78
CA PRO A 160 -18.48 -25.60 39.03
C PRO A 160 -17.00 -25.41 38.71
N THR A 161 -16.38 -24.38 39.31
CA THR A 161 -14.94 -24.11 39.21
C THR A 161 -14.23 -24.31 40.55
N GLU A 162 -14.78 -25.13 41.44
CA GLU A 162 -14.27 -25.34 42.80
C GLU A 162 -13.54 -26.67 43.02
N VAL A 163 -13.27 -27.46 41.98
CA VAL A 163 -12.62 -28.78 42.14
C VAL A 163 -11.09 -28.75 42.03
N ILE A 164 -10.45 -27.60 41.75
CA ILE A 164 -9.00 -27.55 41.47
C ILE A 164 -8.17 -27.16 42.72
N TYR A 165 -8.76 -26.53 43.73
CA TYR A 165 -7.98 -26.01 44.87
C TYR A 165 -7.58 -27.08 45.90
N ASP A 166 -8.32 -28.18 46.02
CA ASP A 166 -8.07 -29.20 47.04
C ASP A 166 -6.97 -30.20 46.66
N ASP A 167 -6.73 -30.43 45.36
CA ASP A 167 -5.69 -31.37 44.91
C ASP A 167 -4.25 -30.83 45.10
N VAL A 168 -4.05 -29.51 45.11
CA VAL A 168 -2.71 -28.91 45.28
C VAL A 168 -2.24 -28.93 46.73
N LYS A 169 -3.17 -29.01 47.70
CA LYS A 169 -2.83 -28.97 49.13
C LYS A 169 -2.42 -30.32 49.72
N ASN A 170 -2.77 -31.44 49.07
CA ASN A 170 -2.45 -32.80 49.53
C ASN A 170 -1.18 -33.41 48.91
N GLN A 171 -0.41 -32.63 48.14
CA GLN A 171 0.82 -33.07 47.48
C GLN A 171 2.10 -32.44 48.10
N LYS A 172 2.06 -32.05 49.38
CA LYS A 172 3.23 -31.53 50.09
C LYS A 172 3.37 -32.13 51.48
#